data_AF-A0A4Y2RC94-F1
#
_entry.id   AF-A0A4Y2RC94-F1
#
_cell.length_a   1.000
_cell.length_b   1.000
_cell.length_c   1.000
_cell.angle_alpha   90.00
_cell.angle_beta   90.00
_cell.angle_gamma   90.00
#
_symmetry.space_group_name_H-M   'P 1'
#
loop_
_entity.id
_entity.type
_entity.pdbx_description
1 polymer ?
#
loop_
_entity_poly.entity_id
_entity_poly.type
_entity_poly.pdbx_seq_one_letter_code
_entity_poly.pdbx_strand_id
1 'polypeptide(L)'
;MTELSVAISQQSGRHDHPCDFWLRGYVKDVVYGGPIANLAELKNRITQHIHNITTETLRFVVEHSVLRFQLIGENGGQHIENFLSKSFSRKPTSFS
;
A
#
# COMPACT_ATOMS: atom_id res chain seq x y z
N MET A 1 0.15 -18.77 14.78
CA MET A 1 0.41 -17.36 14.40
C MET A 1 1.92 -17.10 14.27
N THR A 2 2.70 -18.08 13.79
CA THR A 2 4.18 -18.07 13.80
C THR A 2 4.76 -18.26 12.40
N GLU A 3 4.15 -19.11 11.58
CA GLU A 3 4.64 -19.44 10.23
C GLU A 3 4.57 -18.26 9.25
N LEU A 4 3.48 -17.46 9.30
CA LEU A 4 3.36 -16.26 8.46
C LEU A 4 4.40 -15.20 8.83
N SER A 5 4.68 -15.05 10.13
CA SER A 5 5.68 -14.11 10.65
C SER A 5 7.10 -14.52 10.24
N VAL A 6 7.38 -15.82 10.15
CA VAL A 6 8.68 -16.36 9.71
C VAL A 6 8.87 -16.20 8.20
N ALA A 7 7.85 -16.45 7.39
CA ALA A 7 7.91 -16.29 5.93
C ALA A 7 8.14 -14.83 5.51
N ILE A 8 7.50 -13.90 6.22
CA ILE A 8 7.67 -12.45 6.05
C ILE A 8 9.12 -12.02 6.35
N SER A 9 9.78 -12.65 7.33
CA SER A 9 11.15 -12.32 7.75
C SER A 9 12.26 -12.83 6.80
N GLN A 10 11.97 -13.81 5.94
CA GLN A 10 13.00 -14.46 5.08
C GLN A 10 13.24 -13.77 3.72
N GLN A 11 12.39 -12.82 3.30
CA GLN A 11 12.57 -12.05 2.06
C GLN A 11 13.21 -10.68 2.35
N SER A 12 14.48 -10.72 2.78
CA SER A 12 15.24 -9.54 3.20
C SER A 12 15.77 -8.74 2.01
N GLY A 13 15.11 -7.61 1.75
CA GLY A 13 15.56 -6.52 0.87
C GLY A 13 14.85 -5.22 1.23
N ARG A 14 15.05 -4.73 2.46
CA ARG A 14 14.26 -3.68 3.18
C ARG A 14 12.83 -4.09 3.48
N HIS A 15 12.64 -4.57 4.70
CA HIS A 15 11.37 -5.00 5.22
C HIS A 15 10.55 -3.81 5.74
N ASP A 16 10.00 -3.00 4.84
CA ASP A 16 8.98 -2.00 5.22
C ASP A 16 7.70 -2.75 5.61
N HIS A 17 7.10 -2.44 6.78
CA HIS A 17 5.81 -3.01 7.16
C HIS A 17 4.79 -2.71 6.03
N PRO A 18 3.81 -3.58 5.73
CA PRO A 18 2.86 -3.32 4.64
C PRO A 18 2.19 -1.94 4.72
N CYS A 19 1.92 -1.48 5.95
CA CYS A 19 1.44 -0.12 6.21
C CYS A 19 2.48 0.96 5.89
N ASP A 20 3.76 0.77 6.21
CA ASP A 20 4.83 1.73 5.95
C ASP A 20 5.11 1.86 4.44
N PHE A 21 5.13 0.73 3.73
CA PHE A 21 5.25 0.69 2.28
C PHE A 21 4.10 1.44 1.62
N TRP A 22 2.87 1.11 2.00
CA TRP A 22 1.68 1.78 1.46
C TRP A 22 1.65 3.26 1.81
N LEU A 23 1.89 3.62 3.07
CA LEU A 23 1.82 4.99 3.55
C LEU A 23 2.86 5.87 2.84
N ARG A 24 4.08 5.37 2.68
CA ARG A 24 5.14 6.10 1.97
C ARG A 24 4.81 6.30 0.50
N GLY A 25 4.26 5.28 -0.17
CA GLY A 25 3.81 5.39 -1.56
C GLY A 25 2.66 6.40 -1.70
N TYR A 26 1.62 6.22 -0.90
CA TYR A 26 0.45 7.11 -0.87
C TYR A 26 0.82 8.56 -0.62
N VAL A 27 1.58 8.84 0.45
CA VAL A 27 2.01 10.21 0.80
C VAL A 27 2.82 10.80 -0.34
N LYS A 28 3.70 10.02 -0.97
CA LYS A 28 4.47 10.52 -2.13
C LYS A 28 3.55 10.90 -3.28
N ASP A 29 2.60 10.05 -3.64
CA ASP A 29 1.72 10.27 -4.79
C ASP A 29 0.80 11.49 -4.58
N VAL A 30 0.22 11.64 -3.39
CA VAL A 30 -0.72 12.74 -3.12
C VAL A 30 -0.01 14.07 -2.85
N VAL A 31 1.16 14.05 -2.19
CA VAL A 31 1.89 15.28 -1.86
C VAL A 31 2.60 15.85 -3.08
N TYR A 32 3.23 14.99 -3.90
CA TYR A 32 4.00 15.40 -5.08
C TYR A 32 3.21 15.33 -6.40
N GLY A 33 1.91 15.05 -6.35
CA GLY A 33 1.04 14.99 -7.54
C GLY A 33 0.82 16.33 -8.27
N GLY A 34 1.31 17.44 -7.70
CA GLY A 34 1.28 18.76 -8.33
C GLY A 34 2.42 19.66 -7.86
N PRO A 35 2.64 20.81 -8.51
CA PRO A 35 3.70 21.75 -8.13
C PRO A 35 3.60 22.15 -6.66
N ILE A 36 4.74 22.29 -6.01
CA ILE A 36 4.86 22.72 -4.61
C ILE A 36 5.67 24.01 -4.62
N ALA A 37 5.07 25.10 -4.15
CA ALA A 37 5.68 26.43 -4.25
C ALA A 37 6.77 26.65 -3.19
N ASN A 38 6.60 26.09 -1.99
CA ASN A 38 7.55 26.27 -0.88
C ASN A 38 7.43 25.18 0.19
N LEU A 39 8.34 25.23 1.17
CA LEU A 39 8.40 24.27 2.27
C LEU A 39 7.17 24.31 3.19
N ALA A 40 6.54 25.47 3.38
CA ALA A 40 5.36 25.57 4.24
C ALA A 40 4.16 24.86 3.63
N GLU A 41 3.98 25.01 2.31
CA GLU A 41 2.97 24.28 1.55
C GLU A 41 3.21 22.76 1.59
N LEU A 42 4.46 22.31 1.40
CA LEU A 42 4.82 20.90 1.52
C LEU A 42 4.40 20.31 2.87
N LYS A 43 4.77 20.98 3.96
CA LYS A 43 4.42 20.56 5.32
C LYS A 43 2.91 20.51 5.51
N ASN A 44 2.19 21.53 5.04
CA ASN A 44 0.73 21.58 5.15
C ASN A 44 0.05 20.43 4.39
N ARG A 45 0.49 20.14 3.15
CA ARG A 45 -0.04 19.02 2.35
C ARG A 45 0.20 17.68 3.04
N ILE A 46 1.40 17.43 3.55
CA ILE A 46 1.71 16.20 4.31
C ILE A 46 0.78 16.07 5.51
N THR A 47 0.67 17.11 6.33
CA THR A 47 -0.19 17.12 7.53
C THR A 47 -1.65 16.86 7.18
N GLN A 48 -2.18 17.60 6.20
CA GLN A 48 -3.58 17.43 5.77
C GLN A 48 -3.87 16.03 5.26
N HIS A 49 -3.01 15.48 4.40
CA HIS A 49 -3.25 14.13 3.86
C HIS A 49 -3.13 13.05 4.92
N ILE A 50 -2.19 13.14 5.86
CA ILE A 50 -2.08 12.19 6.97
C ILE A 50 -3.34 12.25 7.87
N HIS A 51 -3.83 13.44 8.20
CA HIS A 51 -5.05 13.60 9.00
C HIS A 51 -6.32 13.08 8.31
N ASN A 52 -6.35 13.10 6.98
CA ASN A 52 -7.49 12.61 6.20
C ASN A 52 -7.48 11.09 5.99
N ILE A 53 -6.42 10.38 6.40
CA ILE A 53 -6.39 8.91 6.33
C ILE A 53 -7.41 8.37 7.33
N THR A 54 -8.43 7.71 6.81
CA THR A 54 -9.46 7.08 7.63
C THR A 54 -9.01 5.71 8.14
N THR A 55 -9.60 5.26 9.24
CA THR A 55 -9.41 3.89 9.73
C THR A 55 -9.87 2.83 8.73
N GLU A 56 -10.88 3.15 7.91
CA GLU A 56 -11.37 2.27 6.86
C GLU A 56 -10.34 2.09 5.73
N THR A 57 -9.64 3.16 5.37
CA THR A 57 -8.52 3.11 4.42
C THR A 57 -7.40 2.21 4.95
N LEU A 58 -7.02 2.35 6.22
CA LEU A 58 -5.99 1.51 6.83
C LEU A 58 -6.41 0.03 6.89
N ARG A 59 -7.67 -0.25 7.24
CA ARG A 59 -8.23 -1.61 7.21
C ARG A 59 -8.13 -2.23 5.81
N PHE A 60 -8.55 -1.49 4.79
CA PHE A 60 -8.50 -1.94 3.39
C PHE A 60 -7.06 -2.29 2.96
N VAL A 61 -6.09 -1.45 3.32
CA VAL A 61 -4.67 -1.66 2.99
C VAL A 61 -4.14 -2.94 3.62
N VAL A 62 -4.46 -3.19 4.89
CA VAL A 62 -4.05 -4.40 5.60
C VAL A 62 -4.69 -5.64 4.96
N GLU A 63 -6.01 -5.64 4.76
CA GLU A 63 -6.74 -6.75 4.13
C GLU A 63 -6.19 -7.07 2.74
N HIS A 64 -5.96 -6.03 1.93
CA HIS A 64 -5.42 -6.19 0.58
C HIS A 64 -3.96 -6.68 0.58
N SER A 65 -3.17 -6.27 1.58
CA SER A 65 -1.81 -6.77 1.76
C SER A 65 -1.80 -8.26 2.11
N VAL A 66 -2.70 -8.70 3.00
CA VAL A 66 -2.87 -10.11 3.35
C VAL A 66 -3.21 -10.95 2.11
N LEU A 67 -4.16 -10.49 1.28
CA LEU A 67 -4.50 -11.17 0.02
C LEU A 67 -3.31 -11.27 -0.93
N ARG A 68 -2.49 -10.21 -1.03
CA ARG A 68 -1.27 -10.23 -1.86
C ARG A 68 -0.26 -11.25 -1.34
N PHE A 69 -0.06 -11.34 -0.02
CA PHE A 69 0.86 -12.33 0.55
C PHE A 69 0.36 -13.77 0.36
N GLN A 70 -0.95 -14.01 0.47
CA GLN A 70 -1.54 -15.32 0.15
C GLN A 70 -1.26 -15.70 -1.30
N LEU A 71 -1.48 -14.78 -2.24
CA LEU A 71 -1.22 -15.02 -3.66
C LEU A 71 0.26 -15.28 -3.97
N ILE A 72 1.19 -14.59 -3.29
CA ILE A 72 2.63 -14.88 -3.38
C ILE A 72 2.92 -16.30 -2.89
N GLY A 73 2.35 -16.69 -1.75
CA GLY A 73 2.50 -18.02 -1.18
C GLY A 73 1.99 -19.13 -2.10
N GLU A 74 0.80 -18.95 -2.66
CA GLU A 74 0.19 -19.88 -3.64
C GLU A 74 1.01 -20.00 -4.93
N ASN A 75 1.64 -18.91 -5.37
CA ASN A 75 2.44 -18.87 -6.60
C ASN A 75 3.93 -19.17 -6.38
N GLY A 76 4.31 -19.72 -5.23
CA GLY A 76 5.69 -20.10 -4.92
C GLY A 76 6.68 -18.93 -4.93
N GLY A 77 6.23 -17.73 -4.55
CA GLY A 77 7.08 -16.55 -4.47
C GLY A 77 7.23 -15.75 -5.77
N GLN A 78 6.48 -16.07 -6.84
CA GLN A 78 6.58 -15.35 -8.11
C GLN A 78 6.05 -13.90 -8.03
N HIS A 79 6.55 -13.04 -8.92
CA HIS A 79 6.16 -11.63 -8.98
C HIS A 79 4.65 -11.45 -9.20
N ILE A 80 4.02 -10.66 -8.33
CA ILE A 80 2.57 -10.43 -8.28
C ILE A 80 2.04 -9.68 -9.52
N GLU A 81 2.86 -8.86 -10.17
CA GLU A 81 2.47 -8.06 -11.35
C GLU A 81 1.89 -8.93 -12.48
N ASN A 82 2.40 -10.16 -12.64
CA ASN A 82 1.93 -11.13 -13.63
C ASN A 82 0.49 -11.63 -13.37
N PHE A 83 -0.01 -11.46 -12.15
CA PHE A 83 -1.31 -11.98 -11.70
C PHE A 83 -2.36 -10.88 -11.50
N LEU A 84 -1.94 -9.64 -11.29
CA LEU A 84 -2.85 -8.50 -11.05
C LEU A 84 -3.70 -8.14 -12.28
N SER A 85 -3.22 -8.40 -13.49
CA SER A 85 -3.96 -8.15 -14.73
C SER A 85 -5.27 -8.97 -14.83
N LYS A 86 -5.38 -10.09 -14.11
CA LYS A 86 -6.58 -10.93 -14.06
C LYS A 86 -7.55 -10.55 -12.95
N SER A 87 -7.05 -10.09 -11.81
CA SER A 87 -7.87 -9.88 -10.60
C SER A 87 -8.47 -8.47 -10.48
N PHE A 88 -7.85 -7.46 -11.10
CA PHE A 88 -8.32 -6.07 -11.05
C PHE A 88 -9.30 -5.66 -12.15
N SER A 89 -9.74 -6.59 -13.01
CA SER A 89 -10.81 -6.33 -13.98
C SER A 89 -12.22 -6.29 -13.37
N ARG A 90 -12.35 -6.17 -12.04
CA ARG A 90 -13.58 -5.62 -11.43
C ARG A 90 -13.40 -4.11 -11.29
N LYS A 91 -13.99 -3.38 -12.24
CA LYS A 91 -14.11 -1.92 -12.20
C LYS A 91 -14.56 -1.49 -10.80
N PRO A 92 -14.01 -0.40 -10.23
CA PRO A 92 -14.69 0.25 -9.12
C PRO A 92 -16.03 0.74 -9.66
N THR A 93 -17.12 0.16 -9.15
CA THR A 93 -18.43 0.79 -9.25
C THR A 93 -18.29 2.17 -8.65
N SER A 94 -18.62 3.19 -9.45
CA SER A 94 -18.54 4.61 -9.13
C SER A 94 -18.95 4.89 -7.68
N PHE A 95 -18.12 5.63 -6.96
CA PHE A 95 -18.58 6.34 -5.77
C PHE A 95 -19.32 7.59 -6.26
N SER A 96 -20.64 7.61 -6.07
CA SER A 96 -21.48 8.82 -6.13
C SER A 96 -21.28 9.68 -4.89
#